data_AF-A0A367ZK74-F1
#
_entry.id   AF-A0A367ZK74-F1
#
_cell.length_a   1.000
_cell.length_b   1.000
_cell.length_c   1.000
_cell.angle_alpha   90.00
_cell.angle_beta   90.00
_cell.angle_gamma   90.00
#
_symmetry.space_group_name_H-M   'P 1'
#
loop_
_entity.id
_entity.type
_entity.pdbx_description
1 polymer ?
#
loop_
_entity_poly.entity_id
_entity_poly.type
_entity_poly.pdbx_seq_one_letter_code
_entity_poly.pdbx_strand_id
1 'polypeptide(L)'
;MPDKSRLQRQIEASLRRLIDRFTAYAATAQRPDHRELLAGTFVYLLDEDDLVPDQIPNIGYLDDLMLFLAVTPHLTEAGQANPVLSRAELEQELAFVEKHKAMLFTRVDPSIDRIRQKGREAVDRLADLCHQISERYSHLGREEP
;
A
#
# COMPACT_ATOMS: atom_id res chain seq x y z
N MET A 1 -24.92 -1.77 -14.28
CA MET A 1 -23.50 -1.94 -13.91
C MET A 1 -23.45 -3.02 -12.84
N PRO A 2 -22.50 -3.98 -12.87
CA PRO A 2 -22.46 -5.03 -11.86
C PRO A 2 -22.13 -4.40 -10.51
N ASP A 3 -22.99 -4.67 -9.52
CA ASP A 3 -22.79 -4.33 -8.13
C ASP A 3 -21.39 -4.79 -7.68
N LYS A 4 -20.59 -3.91 -7.03
CA LYS A 4 -19.24 -4.28 -6.55
C LYS A 4 -19.36 -5.52 -5.67
N SER A 5 -18.56 -6.55 -5.94
CA SER A 5 -18.58 -7.78 -5.15
C SER A 5 -18.24 -7.49 -3.68
N ARG A 6 -18.72 -8.32 -2.75
CA ARG A 6 -18.37 -8.20 -1.32
C ARG A 6 -16.85 -8.20 -1.11
N LEU A 7 -16.13 -9.02 -1.88
CA LEU A 7 -14.67 -9.10 -1.82
C LEU A 7 -14.03 -7.78 -2.25
N GLN A 8 -14.49 -7.20 -3.35
CA GLN A 8 -14.00 -5.91 -3.85
C GLN A 8 -14.10 -4.83 -2.78
N ARG A 9 -15.27 -4.72 -2.14
CA ARG A 9 -15.49 -3.73 -1.07
C ARG A 9 -14.55 -3.94 0.12
N GLN A 10 -14.24 -5.20 0.45
CA GLN A 10 -13.30 -5.53 1.52
C GLN A 10 -11.86 -5.12 1.17
N ILE A 11 -11.42 -5.41 -0.05
CA ILE A 11 -10.08 -5.00 -0.53
C ILE A 11 -9.97 -3.47 -0.56
N GLU A 12 -10.95 -2.78 -1.16
CA GLU A 12 -10.97 -1.31 -1.24
C GLU A 12 -10.95 -0.67 0.18
N ALA A 13 -11.69 -1.23 1.13
CA ALA A 13 -11.71 -0.74 2.51
C ALA A 13 -10.36 -0.93 3.23
N SER A 14 -9.73 -2.11 3.10
CA SER A 14 -8.40 -2.37 3.66
C SER A 14 -7.34 -1.46 3.05
N LEU A 15 -7.34 -1.33 1.72
CA LEU A 15 -6.39 -0.51 0.98
C LEU A 15 -6.53 0.97 1.36
N ARG A 16 -7.77 1.49 1.41
CA ARG A 16 -8.03 2.87 1.84
C ARG A 16 -7.50 3.15 3.25
N ARG A 17 -7.76 2.23 4.19
CA ARG A 17 -7.28 2.37 5.57
C ARG A 17 -5.75 2.40 5.63
N LEU A 18 -5.07 1.59 4.83
CA LEU A 18 -3.60 1.57 4.78
C LEU A 18 -3.04 2.84 4.16
N ILE A 19 -3.63 3.34 3.07
CA ILE A 19 -3.25 4.62 2.46
C ILE A 19 -3.35 5.76 3.49
N ASP A 20 -4.47 5.86 4.20
CA ASP A 20 -4.67 6.91 5.21
C ASP A 20 -3.60 6.83 6.32
N ARG A 21 -3.25 5.62 6.78
CA ARG A 21 -2.23 5.44 7.82
C ARG A 21 -0.81 5.66 7.34
N PHE A 22 -0.47 5.20 6.13
CA PHE A 22 0.84 5.42 5.52
C PHE A 22 1.09 6.90 5.25
N THR A 23 0.11 7.63 4.71
CA THR A 23 0.21 9.07 4.46
C THR A 23 0.29 9.88 5.76
N ALA A 24 -0.50 9.52 6.77
CA ALA A 24 -0.40 10.12 8.11
C ALA A 24 0.99 9.91 8.74
N TYR A 25 1.55 8.70 8.59
CA TYR A 25 2.89 8.44 9.09
C TYR A 25 3.96 9.20 8.30
N ALA A 26 3.85 9.25 6.97
CA ALA A 26 4.77 10.00 6.11
C ALA A 26 4.86 11.49 6.45
N ALA A 27 3.75 12.09 6.92
CA ALA A 27 3.72 13.48 7.37
C ALA A 27 4.56 13.74 8.64
N THR A 28 4.82 12.70 9.45
CA THR A 28 5.50 12.81 10.75
C THR A 28 6.82 12.05 10.83
N ALA A 29 7.11 11.18 9.86
CA ALA A 29 8.32 10.36 9.82
C ALA A 29 9.58 11.23 9.73
N GLN A 30 10.43 11.13 10.75
CA GLN A 30 11.71 11.84 10.82
C GLN A 30 12.89 10.98 10.36
N ARG A 31 12.76 9.65 10.43
CA ARG A 31 13.86 8.76 10.11
C ARG A 31 14.09 8.65 8.60
N PRO A 32 15.33 8.82 8.11
CA PRO A 32 15.62 8.74 6.69
C PRO A 32 15.22 7.40 6.06
N ASP A 33 15.51 6.28 6.71
CA ASP A 33 15.18 4.94 6.21
C ASP A 33 13.66 4.70 6.05
N HIS A 34 12.87 5.21 6.99
CA HIS A 34 11.40 5.13 6.91
C HIS A 34 10.87 6.06 5.82
N ARG A 35 11.39 7.28 5.72
CA ARG A 35 10.99 8.25 4.67
C ARG A 35 11.30 7.71 3.28
N GLU A 36 12.47 7.10 3.10
CA GLU A 36 12.85 6.40 1.86
C GLU A 36 11.87 5.27 1.54
N LEU A 37 11.55 4.40 2.51
CA LEU A 37 10.57 3.33 2.29
C LEU A 37 9.19 3.87 1.92
N LEU A 38 8.69 4.89 2.62
CA LEU A 38 7.40 5.51 2.33
C LEU A 38 7.35 6.12 0.92
N ALA A 39 8.39 6.89 0.56
CA ALA A 39 8.51 7.47 -0.78
C ALA A 39 8.57 6.38 -1.86
N GLY A 40 9.34 5.32 -1.62
CA GLY A 40 9.47 4.19 -2.53
C GLY A 40 8.16 3.45 -2.74
N THR A 41 7.41 3.21 -1.67
CA THR A 41 6.07 2.60 -1.74
C THR A 41 5.13 3.44 -2.59
N PHE A 42 5.11 4.77 -2.38
CA PHE A 42 4.24 5.64 -3.16
C PHE A 42 4.65 5.75 -4.61
N VAL A 43 5.96 5.79 -4.90
CA VAL A 43 6.45 5.75 -6.28
C VAL A 43 5.98 4.47 -6.96
N TYR A 44 6.09 3.32 -6.30
CA TYR A 44 5.65 2.04 -6.86
C TYR A 44 4.15 2.04 -7.20
N LEU A 45 3.31 2.51 -6.28
CA LEU A 45 1.85 2.56 -6.49
C LEU A 45 1.42 3.55 -7.58
N LEU A 46 2.28 4.52 -7.90
CA LEU A 46 2.06 5.50 -8.98
C LEU A 46 2.69 5.06 -10.31
N ASP A 47 3.57 4.04 -10.30
CA ASP A 47 4.30 3.56 -11.47
C ASP A 47 3.41 2.60 -12.27
N GLU A 48 2.72 3.14 -13.29
CA GLU A 48 1.75 2.40 -14.12
C GLU A 48 2.40 1.32 -14.99
N ASP A 49 3.73 1.34 -15.15
CA ASP A 49 4.48 0.39 -15.96
C ASP A 49 4.85 -0.91 -15.20
N ASP A 50 4.69 -0.94 -13.86
CA ASP A 50 5.05 -2.09 -13.03
C ASP A 50 3.82 -2.61 -12.28
N LEU A 51 3.12 -3.54 -12.95
CA LEU A 51 2.28 -4.62 -12.44
C LEU A 51 0.75 -4.47 -12.58
N VAL A 52 0.26 -5.30 -13.51
CA VAL A 52 -1.14 -5.69 -13.75
C VAL A 52 -2.01 -4.57 -14.35
N PRO A 53 -2.53 -4.75 -15.58
CA PRO A 53 -3.47 -3.79 -16.17
C PRO A 53 -4.68 -3.57 -15.27
N ASP A 54 -5.03 -2.31 -15.01
CA ASP A 54 -6.21 -1.87 -14.24
C ASP A 54 -7.55 -2.45 -14.73
N GLN A 55 -7.52 -3.09 -15.90
CA GLN A 55 -8.65 -3.72 -16.56
C GLN A 55 -9.11 -5.03 -15.90
N ILE A 56 -8.42 -5.54 -14.87
CA ILE A 56 -8.88 -6.70 -14.08
C ILE A 56 -9.26 -6.27 -12.64
N PRO A 57 -10.57 -6.10 -12.36
CA PRO A 57 -11.06 -5.71 -11.04
C PRO A 57 -10.58 -6.69 -9.95
N ASN A 58 -10.22 -6.15 -8.77
CA ASN A 58 -9.72 -6.85 -7.57
C ASN A 58 -8.24 -7.26 -7.57
N ILE A 59 -7.61 -7.52 -8.72
CA ILE A 59 -6.23 -8.03 -8.74
C ILE A 59 -5.23 -6.90 -8.43
N GLY A 60 -5.36 -5.75 -9.10
CA GLY A 60 -4.47 -4.60 -8.86
C GLY A 60 -4.53 -4.10 -7.41
N TYR A 61 -5.72 -3.89 -6.86
CA TYR A 61 -5.85 -3.44 -5.46
C TYR A 61 -5.38 -4.48 -4.42
N LEU A 62 -5.40 -5.77 -4.75
CA LEU A 62 -4.85 -6.80 -3.87
C LEU A 62 -3.31 -6.81 -3.91
N ASP A 63 -2.70 -6.49 -5.05
CA ASP A 63 -1.25 -6.31 -5.19
C ASP A 63 -0.77 -5.05 -4.46
N ASP A 64 -1.49 -3.92 -4.62
CA ASP A 64 -1.25 -2.69 -3.86
C ASP A 64 -1.32 -2.92 -2.35
N LEU A 65 -2.31 -3.70 -1.91
CA LEU A 65 -2.48 -4.09 -0.52
C LEU A 65 -1.27 -4.91 -0.04
N MET A 66 -0.80 -5.88 -0.83
CA MET A 66 0.39 -6.68 -0.50
C MET A 66 1.64 -5.83 -0.32
N LEU A 67 1.84 -4.84 -1.18
CA LEU A 67 2.98 -3.92 -1.07
C LEU A 67 3.00 -3.21 0.28
N PHE A 68 1.87 -2.64 0.70
CA PHE A 68 1.77 -1.98 2.01
C PHE A 68 2.07 -2.94 3.17
N LEU A 69 1.55 -4.16 3.10
CA LEU A 69 1.78 -5.17 4.13
C LEU A 69 3.23 -5.65 4.17
N ALA A 70 3.88 -5.79 3.01
CA ALA A 70 5.29 -6.15 2.91
C ALA A 70 6.20 -5.08 3.51
N VAL A 71 5.88 -3.80 3.32
CA VAL A 71 6.68 -2.67 3.83
C VAL A 71 6.46 -2.43 5.32
N THR A 72 5.25 -2.70 5.83
CA THR A 72 4.86 -2.40 7.22
C THR A 72 5.89 -2.90 8.27
N PRO A 73 6.34 -4.17 8.27
CA PRO A 73 7.34 -4.66 9.22
C PRO A 73 8.62 -3.81 9.28
N HIS A 74 9.03 -3.24 8.15
CA HIS A 74 10.26 -2.45 8.01
C HIS A 74 10.14 -1.01 8.50
N LEU A 75 8.94 -0.58 8.90
CA LEU A 75 8.70 0.71 9.54
C LEU A 75 8.68 0.61 11.07
N THR A 76 9.05 -0.55 11.63
CA THR A 76 9.06 -0.83 13.07
C THR A 76 10.48 -0.69 13.62
N GLU A 77 10.62 0.05 14.72
CA GLU A 77 11.86 0.06 15.49
C GLU A 77 11.86 -1.01 16.58
N ALA A 78 13.04 -1.52 16.92
CA ALA A 78 13.17 -2.51 17.99
C ALA A 78 12.60 -1.97 19.31
N GLY A 79 11.62 -2.68 19.86
CA GLY A 79 10.96 -2.32 21.12
C GLY A 79 9.90 -1.22 21.01
N GLN A 80 9.57 -0.74 19.81
CA GLN A 80 8.50 0.22 19.60
C GLN A 80 7.28 -0.42 18.91
N ALA A 81 6.12 0.20 19.09
CA ALA A 81 4.95 -0.13 18.31
C ALA A 81 5.14 0.33 16.86
N ASN A 82 4.64 -0.45 15.91
CA ASN A 82 4.64 -0.04 14.51
C ASN A 82 3.69 1.15 14.31
N PRO A 83 4.12 2.18 13.56
CA PRO A 83 3.38 3.43 13.44
C PRO A 83 2.16 3.35 12.49
N VAL A 84 2.02 2.27 11.72
CA VAL A 84 0.94 2.09 10.74
C VAL A 84 -0.07 1.03 11.20
N LEU A 85 0.38 -0.17 11.56
CA LEU A 85 -0.50 -1.26 12.00
C LEU A 85 0.03 -1.88 13.27
N SER A 86 -0.85 -2.15 14.24
CA SER A 86 -0.50 -3.06 15.32
C SER A 86 -0.17 -4.46 14.79
N ARG A 87 0.59 -5.23 15.56
CA ARG A 87 0.92 -6.62 15.20
C ARG A 87 -0.33 -7.46 14.88
N ALA A 88 -1.38 -7.34 15.69
CA ALA A 88 -2.62 -8.08 15.48
C ALA A 88 -3.35 -7.66 14.20
N GLU A 89 -3.36 -6.36 13.87
CA GLU A 89 -3.93 -5.88 12.61
C GLU A 89 -3.13 -6.38 11.40
N LEU A 90 -1.79 -6.35 11.48
CA LEU A 90 -0.93 -6.86 10.42
C LEU A 90 -1.15 -8.37 10.18
N GLU A 91 -1.24 -9.16 11.25
CA GLU A 91 -1.54 -10.61 11.15
C GLU A 91 -2.92 -10.85 10.51
N GLN A 92 -3.92 -10.04 10.82
CA GLN A 92 -5.26 -10.13 10.22
C GLN A 92 -5.24 -9.80 8.72
N GLU A 93 -4.56 -8.73 8.32
CA GLU A 93 -4.46 -8.35 6.90
C GLU A 93 -3.66 -9.37 6.09
N LEU A 94 -2.54 -9.88 6.64
CA LEU A 94 -1.76 -10.94 6.00
C LEU A 94 -2.59 -12.21 5.83
N ALA A 95 -3.38 -12.60 6.84
CA ALA A 95 -4.28 -13.75 6.74
C ALA A 95 -5.39 -13.53 5.68
N PHE A 96 -5.90 -12.29 5.59
CA PHE A 96 -6.86 -11.92 4.55
C PHE A 96 -6.26 -12.05 3.15
N VAL A 97 -5.05 -11.54 2.91
CA VAL A 97 -4.45 -11.65 1.58
C VAL A 97 -4.04 -13.08 1.27
N GLU A 98 -3.48 -13.82 2.23
CA GLU A 98 -3.10 -15.22 2.06
C GLU A 98 -4.29 -16.08 1.62
N LYS A 99 -5.49 -15.84 2.17
CA LYS A 99 -6.74 -16.49 1.76
C LYS A 99 -7.11 -16.22 0.30
N HIS A 100 -6.69 -15.09 -0.24
CA HIS A 100 -7.07 -14.57 -1.56
C HIS A 100 -5.91 -14.54 -2.56
N LYS A 101 -4.72 -15.02 -2.17
CA LYS A 101 -3.49 -14.94 -2.97
C LYS A 101 -3.55 -15.64 -4.33
N ALA A 102 -4.47 -16.59 -4.51
CA ALA A 102 -4.69 -17.26 -5.79
C ALA A 102 -5.18 -16.29 -6.88
N MET A 103 -5.66 -15.10 -6.50
CA MET A 103 -6.05 -14.03 -7.41
C MET A 103 -4.88 -13.10 -7.78
N LEU A 104 -3.73 -13.18 -7.09
CA LEU A 104 -2.56 -12.37 -7.41
C LEU A 104 -1.90 -12.90 -8.69
N PHE A 105 -1.65 -12.01 -9.65
CA PHE A 105 -0.94 -12.33 -10.89
C PHE A 105 0.57 -12.52 -10.64
N THR A 106 1.06 -11.93 -9.56
CA THR A 106 2.46 -11.73 -9.24
C THR A 106 2.80 -12.50 -7.97
N ARG A 107 3.63 -13.54 -8.11
CA ARG A 107 4.29 -14.21 -6.98
C ARG A 107 5.50 -13.43 -6.47
N VAL A 108 5.64 -12.17 -6.87
CA VAL A 108 6.86 -11.41 -6.69
C VAL A 108 6.74 -10.68 -5.37
N ASP A 109 7.39 -11.22 -4.34
CA ASP A 109 7.62 -10.46 -3.11
C ASP A 109 8.37 -9.17 -3.50
N PRO A 110 7.79 -7.98 -3.24
CA PRO A 110 8.41 -6.75 -3.66
C PRO A 110 9.70 -6.56 -2.87
N SER A 111 10.82 -6.40 -3.59
CA SER A 111 12.13 -6.26 -2.96
C SER A 111 12.19 -4.94 -2.18
N ILE A 112 12.27 -5.05 -0.85
CA ILE A 112 12.34 -3.90 0.06
C ILE A 112 13.54 -3.00 -0.24
N ASP A 113 14.67 -3.58 -0.65
CA ASP A 113 15.85 -2.80 -1.04
C ASP A 113 15.60 -2.02 -2.35
N ARG A 114 14.86 -2.59 -3.31
CA ARG A 114 14.45 -1.86 -4.53
C ARG A 114 13.47 -0.74 -4.22
N ILE A 115 12.49 -0.99 -3.35
CA ILE A 115 11.54 0.03 -2.89
C ILE A 115 12.31 1.18 -2.25
N ARG A 116 13.20 0.87 -1.30
CA ARG A 116 14.02 1.88 -0.63
C ARG A 116 14.89 2.66 -1.63
N GLN A 117 15.49 1.99 -2.61
CA GLN A 117 16.30 2.63 -3.64
C GLN A 117 15.48 3.61 -4.49
N LYS A 118 14.31 3.20 -5.00
CA LYS A 118 13.37 4.11 -5.70
C LYS A 118 12.98 5.29 -4.79
N GLY A 119 12.76 5.02 -3.51
CA GLY A 119 12.41 6.02 -2.52
C GLY A 119 13.48 7.09 -2.28
N ARG A 120 14.77 6.72 -2.29
CA ARG A 120 15.89 7.68 -2.15
C ARG A 120 15.88 8.77 -3.22
N GLU A 121 15.50 8.41 -4.44
CA GLU A 121 15.44 9.32 -5.58
C GLU A 121 14.22 10.24 -5.52
N ALA A 122 13.23 9.93 -4.67
CA ALA A 122 11.95 10.65 -4.60
C ALA A 122 11.62 11.20 -3.20
N VAL A 123 12.47 10.99 -2.19
CA VAL A 123 12.18 11.32 -0.78
C VAL A 123 11.91 12.80 -0.54
N ASP A 124 12.55 13.69 -1.32
CA ASP A 124 12.32 15.14 -1.25
C ASP A 124 10.91 15.53 -1.71
N ARG A 125 10.25 14.65 -2.48
CA ARG A 125 8.88 14.82 -2.97
C ARG A 125 7.85 14.08 -2.11
N LEU A 126 8.22 13.55 -0.94
CA LEU A 126 7.33 12.70 -0.13
C LEU A 126 5.97 13.35 0.16
N ALA A 127 5.92 14.66 0.42
CA ALA A 127 4.66 15.37 0.64
C ALA A 127 3.77 15.43 -0.62
N ASP A 128 4.38 15.61 -1.79
CA ASP A 128 3.69 15.61 -3.09
C ASP A 128 3.20 14.19 -3.45
N LEU A 129 4.03 13.17 -3.19
CA LEU A 129 3.64 11.77 -3.35
C LEU A 129 2.43 11.40 -2.48
N CYS A 130 2.36 11.89 -1.23
CA CYS A 130 1.18 11.70 -0.39
C CYS A 130 -0.09 12.28 -1.03
N HIS A 131 0.01 13.46 -1.65
CA HIS A 131 -1.12 14.08 -2.35
C HIS A 131 -1.55 13.24 -3.55
N GLN A 132 -0.60 12.85 -4.41
CA GLN A 132 -0.86 12.04 -5.59
C GLN A 132 -1.50 10.69 -5.25
N ILE A 133 -1.02 9.99 -4.22
CA ILE A 133 -1.63 8.75 -3.73
C ILE A 133 -3.05 8.98 -3.22
N SER A 134 -3.27 10.03 -2.42
CA SER A 134 -4.60 10.34 -1.90
C SER A 134 -5.60 10.64 -3.02
N GLU A 135 -5.14 11.29 -4.10
CA GLU A 135 -5.92 11.57 -5.30
C GLU A 135 -6.20 10.31 -6.11
N ARG A 136 -5.16 9.51 -6.42
CA ARG A 136 -5.24 8.25 -7.18
C ARG A 136 -6.27 7.28 -6.60
N TYR A 137 -6.36 7.20 -5.27
CA TYR A 137 -7.26 6.28 -4.58
C TYR A 137 -8.50 6.96 -3.98
N SER A 138 -8.83 8.18 -4.41
CA SER A 138 -9.93 8.97 -3.86
C SER A 138 -11.32 8.35 -4.10
N HIS A 139 -11.44 7.46 -5.08
CA HIS A 139 -12.65 6.72 -5.45
C HIS A 139 -12.88 5.44 -4.65
N LEU A 140 -11.88 4.93 -3.92
CA LEU A 140 -12.03 3.71 -3.10
C LEU A 140 -13.18 3.87 -2.10
N GLY A 141 -14.07 2.88 -2.06
CA GLY A 141 -15.21 2.88 -1.15
C GLY A 141 -16.35 3.85 -1.53
N ARG A 142 -16.25 4.56 -2.66
CA ARG A 142 -17.42 5.25 -3.24
C ARG A 142 -18.31 4.23 -3.93
N GLU A 143 -19.60 4.30 -3.65
CA GLU A 143 -20.62 3.77 -4.55
C GLU A 143 -20.66 4.74 -5.73
N GLU A 144 -20.32 4.27 -6.94
CA GLU A 144 -20.55 5.09 -8.13
C GLU A 144 -22.07 5.31 -8.26
N PRO A 145 -22.52 6.56 -8.49
CA PRO A 145 -23.94 6.90 -8.56
C PRO A 145 -24.66 6.26 -9.75
#